data_AF-A0A965L072-F1
#
_entry.id   AF-A0A965L072-F1
#
_cell.length_a   1.000
_cell.length_b   1.000
_cell.length_c   1.000
_cell.angle_alpha   90.00
_cell.angle_beta   90.00
_cell.angle_gamma   90.00
#
_symmetry.space_group_name_H-M   'P 1'
#
loop_
_entity.id
_entity.type
_entity.pdbx_description
1 polymer ?
#
loop_
_entity_poly.entity_id
_entity_poly.type
_entity_poly.pdbx_seq_one_letter_code
_entity_poly.pdbx_strand_id
1 'polypeptide(L)'
;MTLHPAPVDTSIVFRRVDLPNAPEMKVSPELVTDTRMCSALQYEGVRVATVEHLMSALCGLGIDNVWLDLDAAEVPILDGSSSPFVFLIQSAGIVEQNVPKRFLRIKKPVEIKEGDKIARLSPYEG
;
A
#
# COMPACT_ATOMS: atom_id res chain seq x y z
N MET A 1 0.83 11.59 9.80
CA MET A 1 0.11 10.59 8.96
C MET A 1 -1.31 10.40 9.47
N THR A 2 -2.30 10.48 8.58
CA THR A 2 -3.73 10.29 8.89
C THR A 2 -4.36 9.34 7.88
N LEU A 3 -5.18 8.40 8.34
CA LEU A 3 -5.92 7.46 7.50
C LEU A 3 -7.38 7.90 7.44
N HIS A 4 -7.94 8.01 6.24
CA HIS A 4 -9.35 8.34 6.03
C HIS A 4 -10.07 7.23 5.28
N PRO A 5 -11.30 6.87 5.69
CA PRO A 5 -12.17 6.03 4.86
C PRO A 5 -12.34 6.65 3.47
N ALA A 6 -12.30 5.83 2.44
CA ALA A 6 -12.49 6.28 1.07
C ALA A 6 -13.68 5.58 0.40
N PRO A 7 -14.34 6.22 -0.59
CA PRO A 7 -15.40 5.60 -1.37
C PRO A 7 -14.96 4.34 -2.10
N VAL A 8 -15.93 3.54 -2.53
CA VAL A 8 -15.72 2.39 -3.39
C VAL A 8 -14.87 2.75 -4.61
N ASP A 9 -14.02 1.82 -5.04
CA ASP A 9 -13.13 1.91 -6.20
C ASP A 9 -12.03 2.99 -6.12
N THR A 10 -11.90 3.68 -4.98
CA THR A 10 -10.79 4.61 -4.72
C THR A 10 -9.45 3.89 -4.75
N SER A 11 -9.41 2.66 -4.23
CA SER A 11 -8.19 1.91 -3.91
C SER A 11 -7.38 2.58 -2.77
N ILE A 12 -6.12 2.20 -2.61
CA ILE A 12 -5.19 2.85 -1.67
C ILE A 12 -4.55 4.06 -2.36
N VAL A 13 -4.67 5.24 -1.77
CA VAL A 13 -4.19 6.50 -2.35
C VAL A 13 -3.40 7.29 -1.30
N PHE A 14 -2.12 7.58 -1.59
CA PHE A 14 -1.31 8.50 -0.78
C PHE A 14 -1.57 9.94 -1.18
N ARG A 15 -1.62 10.87 -0.20
CA ARG A 15 -1.76 12.31 -0.43
C ARG A 15 -0.69 13.06 0.34
N ARG A 16 0.13 13.85 -0.35
CA ARG A 16 1.19 14.68 0.27
C ARG A 16 0.62 16.03 0.67
N VAL A 17 -0.01 16.09 1.85
CA VAL A 17 -0.75 17.28 2.32
C VAL A 17 0.16 18.44 2.72
N ASP A 18 1.47 18.20 2.85
CA ASP A 18 2.50 19.23 3.02
C ASP A 18 2.85 19.97 1.71
N LEU A 19 2.42 19.46 0.55
CA LEU A 19 2.68 20.06 -0.76
C LEU A 19 1.46 20.84 -1.30
N PRO A 20 1.68 21.85 -2.16
CA PRO A 20 0.59 22.58 -2.81
C PRO A 20 -0.36 21.64 -3.56
N ASN A 21 -1.66 21.85 -3.40
CA ASN A 21 -2.74 21.04 -3.99
C ASN A 21 -2.82 19.58 -3.49
N ALA A 22 -2.05 19.20 -2.46
CA ALA A 22 -2.08 17.87 -1.85
C ALA A 22 -2.08 16.74 -2.89
N PRO A 23 -1.03 16.62 -3.73
CA PRO A 23 -1.03 15.70 -4.85
C PRO A 23 -1.29 14.26 -4.39
N GLU A 24 -2.12 13.57 -5.16
CA GLU A 24 -2.58 12.22 -4.87
C GLU A 24 -1.81 11.20 -5.70
N MET A 25 -1.46 10.07 -5.09
CA MET A 25 -0.79 8.94 -5.74
C MET A 25 -1.59 7.67 -5.44
N LYS A 26 -2.40 7.25 -6.42
CA LYS A 26 -3.06 5.95 -6.39
C LYS A 26 -2.00 4.85 -6.53
N VAL A 27 -1.91 3.98 -5.52
CA VAL A 27 -0.85 2.95 -5.47
C VAL A 27 -0.97 2.03 -6.69
N SER A 28 0.14 1.89 -7.40
CA SER A 28 0.28 0.99 -8.56
C SER A 28 1.72 0.49 -8.66
N PRO A 29 1.96 -0.75 -9.13
CA PRO A 29 3.32 -1.27 -9.34
C PRO A 29 4.19 -0.38 -10.22
N GLU A 30 3.59 0.32 -11.19
CA GLU A 30 4.26 1.22 -12.12
C GLU A 30 4.81 2.49 -11.45
N LEU A 31 4.36 2.81 -10.24
CA LEU A 31 4.86 3.95 -9.47
C LEU A 31 6.07 3.61 -8.59
N VAL A 32 6.45 2.33 -8.48
CA VAL A 32 7.60 1.92 -7.67
C VAL A 32 8.89 2.27 -8.42
N THR A 33 9.62 3.29 -7.95
CA THR A 33 10.83 3.80 -8.63
C THR A 33 12.14 3.54 -7.89
N ASP A 34 12.09 3.23 -6.59
CA ASP A 34 13.27 2.83 -5.81
C ASP A 34 12.92 1.66 -4.90
N THR A 35 13.79 0.65 -4.94
CA THR A 35 13.70 -0.56 -4.12
C THR A 35 14.93 -0.77 -3.24
N ARG A 36 15.83 0.22 -3.16
CA ARG A 36 17.01 0.17 -2.29
C ARG A 36 16.59 0.54 -0.88
N MET A 37 16.79 -0.38 0.06
CA MET A 37 16.49 -0.24 1.49
C MET A 37 15.01 -0.08 1.86
N CYS A 38 14.15 0.34 0.93
CA CYS A 38 12.69 0.41 1.09
C CYS A 38 11.98 0.33 -0.27
N SER A 39 10.65 0.20 -0.27
CA SER A 39 9.83 0.46 -1.46
C SER A 39 9.39 1.93 -1.47
N ALA A 40 9.74 2.66 -2.53
CA ALA A 40 9.33 4.06 -2.70
C ALA A 40 8.48 4.25 -3.97
N LEU A 41 7.40 5.00 -3.81
CA LEU A 41 6.52 5.46 -4.88
C LEU A 41 6.95 6.84 -5.35
N GLN A 42 6.93 7.05 -6.66
CA GLN A 42 7.18 8.37 -7.25
C GLN A 42 6.28 8.63 -8.46
N TYR A 43 5.69 9.82 -8.50
CA TYR A 43 4.87 10.28 -9.62
C TYR A 43 4.99 11.81 -9.74
N GLU A 44 5.24 12.33 -10.94
CA GLU A 44 5.29 13.78 -11.22
C GLU A 44 6.13 14.60 -10.21
N GLY A 45 7.27 14.07 -9.77
CA GLY A 45 8.17 14.73 -8.81
C GLY A 45 7.77 14.59 -7.33
N VAL A 46 6.61 13.99 -7.04
CA VAL A 46 6.17 13.65 -5.69
C VAL A 46 6.70 12.27 -5.32
N ARG A 47 7.20 12.12 -4.09
CA ARG A 47 7.75 10.86 -3.57
C ARG A 47 7.13 10.50 -2.22
N VAL A 48 6.86 9.21 -2.02
CA VAL A 48 6.51 8.61 -0.73
C VAL A 48 7.34 7.33 -0.55
N ALA A 49 8.13 7.26 0.51
CA ALA A 49 8.99 6.11 0.82
C ALA A 49 8.47 5.25 1.97
N THR A 50 9.06 4.06 2.08
CA THR A 50 8.88 3.12 3.20
C THR A 50 7.41 2.66 3.33
N VAL A 51 6.76 2.44 2.18
CA VAL A 51 5.33 2.11 2.12
C VAL A 51 5.01 0.68 2.55
N GLU A 52 5.99 -0.23 2.48
CA GLU A 52 5.83 -1.67 2.58
C GLU A 52 5.17 -2.14 3.89
N HIS A 53 5.52 -1.57 5.05
CA HIS A 53 4.95 -2.01 6.33
C HIS A 53 3.49 -1.59 6.49
N LEU A 54 3.13 -0.40 6.01
CA LEU A 54 1.75 0.07 5.99
C LEU A 54 0.93 -0.73 4.98
N MET A 55 1.46 -0.95 3.78
CA MET A 55 0.82 -1.77 2.76
C MET A 55 0.59 -3.22 3.23
N SER A 56 1.54 -3.79 3.99
CA SER A 56 1.39 -5.09 4.64
C SER A 56 0.22 -5.10 5.63
N ALA A 57 0.09 -4.09 6.48
CA ALA A 57 -1.03 -3.97 7.42
C ALA A 57 -2.38 -3.85 6.69
N LEU A 58 -2.46 -2.99 5.68
CA LEU A 58 -3.68 -2.79 4.87
C LEU A 58 -4.09 -4.08 4.16
N CYS A 59 -3.13 -4.77 3.54
CA CYS A 59 -3.36 -6.05 2.88
C CYS A 59 -3.83 -7.13 3.87
N GLY A 60 -3.13 -7.27 5.01
CA GLY A 60 -3.44 -8.26 6.04
C GLY A 60 -4.80 -8.06 6.71
N LEU A 61 -5.29 -6.81 6.77
CA LEU A 61 -6.63 -6.47 7.26
C LEU A 61 -7.69 -6.40 6.16
N GLY A 62 -7.32 -6.60 4.90
CA GLY A 62 -8.24 -6.57 3.78
C GLY A 62 -8.83 -5.19 3.47
N ILE A 63 -8.10 -4.11 3.72
CA ILE A 63 -8.53 -2.73 3.39
C ILE A 63 -8.39 -2.47 1.89
N ASP A 64 -9.50 -2.18 1.22
CA ASP A 64 -9.50 -1.88 -0.23
C ASP A 64 -9.41 -0.38 -0.54
N ASN A 65 -10.11 0.46 0.22
CA ASN A 65 -10.30 1.87 -0.09
C ASN A 65 -9.90 2.74 1.10
N VAL A 66 -8.82 3.50 0.96
CA VAL A 66 -8.31 4.39 2.02
C VAL A 66 -7.50 5.54 1.41
N TRP A 67 -7.70 6.75 1.94
CA TRP A 67 -6.79 7.87 1.70
C TRP A 67 -5.76 7.96 2.82
N LEU A 68 -4.49 8.13 2.45
CA LEU A 68 -3.34 8.14 3.35
C LEU A 68 -2.66 9.52 3.29
N ASP A 69 -2.94 10.38 4.26
CA ASP A 69 -2.36 11.72 4.33
C ASP A 69 -0.99 11.67 4.99
N LEU A 70 0.00 12.20 4.29
CA LEU A 70 1.36 12.34 4.75
C LEU A 70 1.77 13.81 4.66
N ASP A 71 2.35 14.29 5.75
CA ASP A 71 2.96 15.61 5.91
C ASP A 71 4.48 15.59 5.65
N ALA A 72 4.99 14.47 5.16
CA ALA A 72 6.38 14.26 4.79
C ALA A 72 6.49 13.23 3.65
N ALA A 73 7.68 13.13 3.05
CA ALA A 73 7.96 12.23 1.92
C ALA A 73 8.12 10.74 2.31
N GLU A 74 7.75 10.35 3.53
CA GLU A 74 8.00 9.01 4.06
C GLU A 74 6.89 8.59 5.04
N VAL A 75 6.52 7.31 4.99
CA VAL A 75 5.63 6.69 5.98
C VAL A 75 6.40 6.50 7.30
N PRO A 76 5.83 6.82 8.47
CA PRO A 76 6.50 6.62 9.74
C PRO A 76 6.92 5.15 9.95
N ILE A 77 8.18 4.92 10.31
CA ILE A 77 8.70 3.55 10.53
C ILE A 77 8.09 2.86 11.77
N LEU A 78 7.59 3.66 12.73
CA LEU A 78 7.06 3.22 14.02
C LEU A 78 8.06 2.30 14.75
N ASP A 79 7.71 1.03 15.00
CA ASP A 79 8.59 0.05 15.63
C ASP A 79 9.34 -0.84 14.63
N GLY A 80 9.26 -0.53 13.33
CA GLY A 80 9.84 -1.32 12.25
C GLY A 80 9.00 -2.53 11.82
N SER A 81 7.81 -2.72 12.38
CA SER A 81 6.86 -3.76 11.99
C SER A 81 5.54 -3.18 11.49
N SER A 82 4.62 -4.04 11.04
CA SER A 82 3.25 -3.66 10.72
C SER A 82 2.32 -3.64 11.95
N SER A 83 2.76 -4.13 13.11
CA SER A 83 1.92 -4.32 14.30
C SER A 83 1.26 -3.01 14.78
N PRO A 84 1.98 -1.87 14.89
CA PRO A 84 1.35 -0.62 15.29
C PRO A 84 0.27 -0.15 14.31
N PHE A 85 0.47 -0.33 13.00
CA PHE A 85 -0.55 0.00 12.00
C PHE A 85 -1.77 -0.89 12.14
N VAL A 86 -1.58 -2.20 12.30
CA VAL A 86 -2.68 -3.16 12.51
C VAL A 86 -3.50 -2.76 13.73
N PHE A 87 -2.84 -2.46 14.85
CA PHE A 87 -3.49 -2.02 16.08
C PHE A 87 -4.32 -0.74 15.86
N LEU A 88 -3.76 0.28 15.22
CA LEU A 88 -4.44 1.55 14.97
C LEU A 88 -5.65 1.39 14.02
N ILE A 89 -5.50 0.60 12.94
CA ILE A 89 -6.59 0.36 11.99
C ILE A 89 -7.73 -0.44 12.65
N GLN A 90 -7.40 -1.50 13.39
CA GLN A 90 -8.43 -2.27 14.12
C GLN A 90 -9.13 -1.42 15.18
N SER A 91 -8.40 -0.54 15.88
CA SER A 91 -8.97 0.39 16.86
C SER A 91 -9.91 1.41 16.22
N ALA A 92 -9.62 1.87 15.00
CA ALA A 92 -10.49 2.75 14.23
C ALA A 92 -11.74 2.02 13.68
N GLY A 93 -11.63 0.71 13.45
CA GLY A 93 -12.69 -0.12 12.88
C GLY A 93 -12.63 -0.21 11.35
N ILE A 94 -13.26 -1.25 10.81
CA ILE A 94 -13.34 -1.53 9.37
C ILE A 94 -14.80 -1.52 8.96
N VAL A 95 -15.10 -0.86 7.84
CA VAL A 95 -16.47 -0.73 7.31
C VAL A 95 -16.58 -1.47 5.99
N GLU A 96 -17.50 -2.43 5.92
CA GLU A 96 -17.84 -3.11 4.68
C GLU A 96 -18.58 -2.14 3.75
N GLN A 97 -18.20 -2.15 2.47
CA GLN A 97 -18.88 -1.38 1.43
C GLN A 97 -19.73 -2.34 0.60
N ASN A 98 -20.90 -1.89 0.16
CA ASN A 98 -21.89 -2.73 -0.56
C ASN A 98 -21.49 -3.00 -2.01
N VAL A 99 -20.31 -3.56 -2.21
CA VAL A 99 -19.78 -4.02 -3.50
C VAL A 99 -18.92 -5.28 -3.31
N PRO A 100 -18.90 -6.19 -4.29
CA PRO A 100 -18.01 -7.35 -4.22
C PRO A 100 -16.54 -6.93 -4.22
N LYS A 101 -15.76 -7.47 -3.28
CA LYS A 101 -14.30 -7.35 -3.28
C LYS A 101 -13.71 -8.14 -4.45
N ARG A 102 -12.75 -7.53 -5.15
CA ARG A 102 -12.07 -8.15 -6.30
C ARG A 102 -10.74 -8.77 -5.86
N PHE A 103 -10.47 -9.98 -6.33
CA PHE A 103 -9.24 -10.71 -6.04
C PHE A 103 -8.48 -11.06 -7.32
N LEU A 104 -7.15 -11.07 -7.24
CA LEU A 104 -6.28 -11.57 -8.29
C LEU A 104 -5.95 -13.04 -8.02
N ARG A 105 -6.46 -13.94 -8.86
CA ARG A 105 -6.18 -15.39 -8.78
C ARG A 105 -5.07 -15.78 -9.75
N ILE A 106 -4.00 -16.38 -9.22
CA ILE A 106 -2.90 -16.92 -10.01
C ILE A 106 -3.36 -18.20 -10.73
N LYS A 107 -3.44 -18.16 -12.06
CA LYS A 107 -3.91 -19.30 -12.89
C LYS A 107 -2.79 -20.22 -13.36
N LYS A 108 -1.56 -19.69 -13.45
CA LYS A 108 -0.36 -20.42 -13.88
C LYS A 108 0.84 -19.87 -13.09
N PRO A 109 1.87 -20.69 -12.84
CA PRO A 109 3.08 -20.20 -12.19
C PRO A 109 3.72 -19.04 -12.96
N VAL A 110 4.20 -18.03 -12.23
CA VAL A 110 5.01 -16.92 -12.75
C VAL A 110 6.25 -16.84 -11.89
N GLU A 111 7.42 -16.81 -12.52
CA GLU A 111 8.72 -16.75 -11.84
C GLU A 111 9.61 -15.71 -12.51
N ILE A 112 10.33 -14.96 -11.70
CA ILE A 112 11.45 -14.11 -12.11
C ILE A 112 12.68 -14.53 -11.30
N LYS A 113 13.83 -14.56 -11.97
CA LYS A 113 15.13 -14.88 -11.37
C LYS A 113 16.16 -13.82 -11.73
N GLU A 114 16.92 -13.39 -10.73
CA GLU A 114 18.04 -12.47 -10.88
C GLU A 114 19.23 -13.00 -10.07
N GLY A 115 20.27 -13.49 -10.74
CA GLY A 115 21.40 -14.13 -10.07
C GLY A 115 20.98 -15.36 -9.25
N ASP A 116 21.19 -15.30 -7.94
CA ASP A 116 20.81 -16.31 -6.94
C ASP A 116 19.43 -16.04 -6.29
N LYS A 117 18.75 -14.94 -6.65
CA LYS A 117 17.44 -14.55 -6.09
C LYS A 117 16.30 -15.01 -6.99
N ILE A 118 15.22 -15.49 -6.38
CA ILE A 118 14.00 -15.96 -7.08
C ILE A 118 12.76 -15.35 -6.40
N ALA A 119 11.82 -14.88 -7.20
CA ALA A 119 10.45 -14.58 -6.79
C ALA A 119 9.47 -15.39 -7.64
N ARG A 120 8.60 -16.18 -7.00
CA ARG A 120 7.64 -17.06 -7.68
C ARG A 120 6.25 -16.93 -7.08
N LEU A 121 5.24 -16.82 -7.94
CA LEU A 121 3.83 -17.01 -7.62
C LEU A 121 3.35 -18.31 -8.26
N SER A 122 2.63 -19.13 -7.50
CA SER A 122 2.05 -20.39 -7.98
C SER A 122 0.54 -20.42 -7.69
N PRO A 123 -0.28 -21.10 -8.51
CA PRO A 123 -1.68 -21.32 -8.19
C PRO A 123 -1.83 -21.99 -6.82
N TYR A 124 -2.70 -21.43 -5.97
CA TYR A 124 -3.04 -21.95 -4.65
C TYR A 124 -4.50 -21.57 -4.34
N GLU A 125 -5.23 -22.44 -3.64
CA GLU A 125 -6.60 -22.18 -3.19
C GLU A 125 -6.56 -21.67 -1.75
N GLY A 126 -6.50 -20.35 -1.58
CA GLY A 126 -6.50 -19.65 -0.30
C GLY A 126 -6.83 -18.17 -0.48
#